data_AF-A0A7S0BJ58-F1
#
_entry.id   AF-A0A7S0BJ58-F1
#
_cell.length_a   1.000
_cell.length_b   1.000
_cell.length_c   1.000
_cell.angle_alpha   90.00
_cell.angle_beta   90.00
_cell.angle_gamma   90.00
#
_symmetry.space_group_name_H-M   'P 1'
#
loop_
_entity.id
_entity.type
_entity.pdbx_description
1 polymer ?
#
loop_
_entity_poly.entity_id
_entity_poly.type
_entity_poly.pdbx_seq_one_letter_code
_entity_poly.pdbx_strand_id
1 'polypeptide(L)'
;MVIRNGILRSVSQPSGAWKKELAARSKPSPSFSEDGSKYSPRLEKALARLDELVDWERSHRSVGENRLMRVSSSPCRDLLEKLGSPQKTLRTVHVTGSKGKGSVVALIASALQQEGFRT
;
A
#
# COMPACT_ATOMS: atom_id res chain seq x y z
N MET A 1 13.38 24.00 -6.58
CA MET A 1 13.89 25.16 -5.81
C MET A 1 13.61 24.88 -4.35
N VAL A 2 14.63 24.73 -3.50
CA VAL A 2 14.45 24.43 -2.05
C VAL A 2 15.33 25.41 -1.27
N ILE A 3 14.76 26.02 -0.25
CA ILE A 3 15.47 26.92 0.67
C ILE A 3 15.90 26.09 1.89
N ARG A 4 17.20 26.01 2.15
CA ARG A 4 17.77 25.56 3.44
C ARG A 4 18.87 26.55 3.84
N ASN A 5 18.79 27.08 5.06
CA ASN A 5 19.78 27.96 5.70
C ASN A 5 20.22 29.20 4.89
N GLY A 6 19.29 29.93 4.27
CA GLY A 6 19.57 31.28 3.73
C GLY A 6 20.58 31.38 2.58
N ILE A 7 21.08 30.27 2.04
CA ILE A 7 22.01 30.25 0.91
C ILE A 7 21.30 29.71 -0.33
N LEU A 8 21.18 30.54 -1.36
CA LEU A 8 20.70 30.14 -2.69
C LEU A 8 21.75 29.24 -3.35
N ARG A 9 21.53 27.92 -3.33
CA ARG A 9 22.28 26.99 -4.20
C ARG A 9 21.43 26.69 -5.43
N SER A 10 22.04 26.84 -6.61
CA SER A 10 21.42 26.38 -7.86
C SER A 10 21.17 24.87 -7.73
N VAL A 11 19.95 24.43 -8.02
CA VAL A 11 19.65 23.01 -8.15
C VAL A 11 20.27 22.60 -9.48
N SER A 12 21.51 22.08 -9.44
CA SER A 12 22.08 21.41 -10.61
C SER A 12 21.10 20.33 -11.04
N GLN A 13 20.68 20.36 -12.31
CA GLN A 13 19.83 19.30 -12.83
C GLN A 13 20.48 17.95 -12.53
N PRO A 14 19.76 16.97 -11.95
CA PRO A 14 20.33 15.67 -11.73
C PRO A 14 20.71 15.09 -13.10
N SER A 15 21.99 14.76 -13.25
CA SER A 15 22.49 14.00 -14.39
C SER A 15 21.59 12.78 -14.61
N GLY A 16 21.49 12.29 -15.85
CA GLY A 16 20.58 11.20 -16.27
C GLY A 16 20.71 9.86 -15.51
N ALA A 17 21.50 9.81 -14.44
CA ALA A 17 21.56 8.76 -13.43
C ALA A 17 20.18 8.34 -12.90
N TRP A 18 19.23 9.27 -12.75
CA TRP A 18 17.87 8.92 -12.28
C TRP A 18 17.11 8.01 -13.27
N LYS A 19 17.41 8.06 -14.57
CA LYS A 19 16.83 7.12 -15.56
C LYS A 19 17.35 5.70 -15.35
N LYS A 20 18.65 5.54 -15.03
CA LYS A 20 19.25 4.23 -14.71
C LYS A 20 18.69 3.68 -13.40
N GLU A 21 18.50 4.52 -12.40
CA GLU A 21 17.93 4.12 -11.11
C GLU A 21 16.44 3.75 -11.22
N LEU A 22 15.65 4.48 -12.02
CA LEU A 22 14.28 4.10 -12.34
C LEU A 22 14.19 2.79 -13.15
N ALA A 23 15.13 2.56 -14.07
CA ALA A 23 15.20 1.31 -14.81
C ALA A 23 15.57 0.13 -13.90
N ALA A 24 16.47 0.33 -12.93
CA ALA A 24 16.82 -0.68 -11.92
C ALA A 24 15.68 -0.94 -10.91
N ARG A 25 14.83 0.08 -10.65
CA ARG A 25 13.61 -0.01 -9.84
C ARG A 25 12.37 -0.45 -10.62
N SER A 26 12.53 -0.86 -11.88
CA SER A 26 11.43 -1.39 -12.67
C SER A 26 10.75 -2.52 -11.89
N LYS A 27 9.43 -2.41 -11.70
CA LYS A 27 8.65 -3.44 -11.02
C LYS A 27 8.98 -4.77 -11.71
N PRO A 28 9.26 -5.85 -10.96
CA PRO A 28 9.37 -7.15 -11.60
C PRO A 28 8.08 -7.33 -12.40
N SER A 29 8.25 -7.53 -13.72
CA SER A 29 7.18 -8.01 -14.59
C SER A 29 6.53 -9.19 -13.87
N PRO A 30 5.20 -9.35 -13.91
CA PRO A 30 4.61 -10.59 -13.44
C PRO A 30 5.35 -11.72 -14.15
N SER A 31 6.11 -12.52 -13.40
CA SER A 31 6.68 -13.75 -13.93
C SER A 31 5.48 -14.66 -14.08
N PHE A 32 4.90 -14.68 -15.27
CA PHE A 32 3.91 -15.68 -15.63
C PHE A 32 4.60 -17.04 -15.47
N SER A 33 4.06 -17.90 -14.61
CA SER A 33 4.51 -19.29 -14.57
C SER A 33 4.13 -19.96 -15.89
N GLU A 34 4.86 -21.02 -16.26
CA GLU A 34 4.67 -21.74 -17.54
C GLU A 34 3.25 -22.31 -17.70
N ASP A 35 2.53 -22.47 -16.59
CA ASP A 35 1.12 -22.89 -16.51
C ASP A 35 0.10 -21.77 -16.77
N GLY A 36 0.57 -20.55 -17.09
CA GLY A 36 -0.29 -19.38 -17.32
C GLY A 36 -0.84 -18.75 -16.05
N SER A 37 -0.47 -19.27 -14.88
CA SER A 37 -0.87 -18.70 -13.61
C SER A 37 -0.10 -17.40 -13.34
N LYS A 38 -0.79 -16.43 -12.72
CA LYS A 38 -0.24 -15.10 -12.41
C LYS A 38 0.52 -15.10 -11.09
N TYR A 39 0.33 -16.12 -10.26
CA TYR A 39 0.71 -16.15 -8.86
C TYR A 39 1.22 -17.54 -8.45
N SER A 40 2.13 -17.61 -7.47
CA SER A 40 2.61 -18.91 -6.99
C SER A 40 1.47 -19.80 -6.46
N PRO A 41 1.55 -21.15 -6.56
CA PRO A 41 0.47 -22.04 -6.12
C PRO A 41 0.02 -21.82 -4.67
N ARG A 42 0.97 -21.46 -3.78
CA ARG A 42 0.67 -21.10 -2.39
C ARG A 42 -0.17 -19.83 -2.30
N LEU A 43 0.15 -18.81 -3.10
CA LEU A 43 -0.58 -17.55 -3.12
C LEU A 43 -1.99 -17.77 -3.71
N GLU A 44 -2.12 -18.54 -4.78
CA GLU A 44 -3.44 -18.87 -5.35
C GLU A 44 -4.35 -19.57 -4.36
N LYS A 45 -3.85 -20.60 -3.67
CA LYS A 45 -4.60 -21.27 -2.60
C LYS A 45 -5.01 -20.32 -1.47
N ALA A 46 -4.15 -19.37 -1.12
CA ALA A 46 -4.45 -18.37 -0.09
C ALA A 46 -5.52 -17.38 -0.57
N LEU A 47 -5.45 -16.91 -1.82
CA LEU A 47 -6.44 -16.02 -2.42
C LEU A 47 -7.81 -16.70 -2.52
N ALA A 48 -7.86 -17.94 -3.02
CA ALA A 48 -9.11 -18.71 -3.10
C ALA A 48 -9.79 -18.84 -1.73
N ARG A 49 -9.01 -19.13 -0.67
CA ARG A 49 -9.54 -19.16 0.70
C ARG A 49 -10.07 -17.80 1.19
N LEU A 50 -9.46 -16.70 0.77
CA LEU A 50 -9.93 -15.36 1.14
C LEU A 50 -11.21 -14.99 0.39
N ASP A 51 -11.34 -15.39 -0.86
CA ASP A 51 -12.53 -15.15 -1.70
C ASP A 51 -13.77 -15.92 -1.19
N GLU A 52 -13.57 -17.02 -0.46
CA GLU A 52 -14.64 -17.75 0.25
C GLU A 52 -15.17 -16.99 1.49
N LEU A 53 -14.44 -15.99 2.00
CA LEU A 53 -14.87 -15.21 3.17
C LEU A 53 -15.88 -14.13 2.78
N VAL A 54 -16.67 -13.70 3.77
CA VAL A 54 -17.65 -12.61 3.57
C VAL A 54 -16.94 -11.31 3.19
N ASP A 55 -17.19 -10.84 1.97
CA ASP A 55 -16.77 -9.51 1.51
C ASP A 55 -17.75 -8.43 2.00
N TRP A 56 -17.43 -7.82 3.13
CA TRP A 56 -18.21 -6.73 3.72
C TRP A 56 -18.19 -5.43 2.91
N GLU A 57 -17.26 -5.26 1.96
CA GLU A 57 -17.18 -4.09 1.07
C GLU A 57 -18.21 -4.19 -0.05
N ARG A 58 -18.38 -5.41 -0.59
CA ARG A 58 -19.35 -5.76 -1.64
C ARG A 58 -20.73 -6.11 -1.11
N SER A 59 -20.83 -6.55 0.15
CA SER A 59 -22.11 -6.78 0.82
C SER A 59 -22.96 -5.52 0.69
N HIS A 60 -24.17 -5.64 0.13
CA HIS A 60 -24.99 -4.49 -0.27
C HIS A 60 -24.95 -3.39 0.80
N ARG A 61 -24.42 -2.24 0.42
CA ARG A 61 -24.53 -0.98 1.16
C ARG A 61 -25.98 -0.51 1.07
N SER A 62 -26.94 -1.35 1.46
CA SER A 62 -28.37 -1.08 1.34
C SER A 62 -28.69 0.20 2.09
N VAL A 63 -29.19 1.19 1.36
CA VAL A 63 -29.72 2.44 1.90
C VAL A 63 -31.18 2.16 2.27
N GLY A 64 -31.53 2.25 3.55
CA GLY A 64 -32.89 2.00 4.06
C GLY A 64 -32.93 1.05 5.25
N GLU A 65 -34.13 0.59 5.59
CA GLU A 65 -34.47 -0.23 6.78
C GLU A 65 -33.71 -1.57 6.86
N ASN A 66 -33.15 -2.04 5.74
CA ASN A 66 -32.48 -3.33 5.61
C ASN A 66 -30.94 -3.20 5.46
N ARG A 67 -30.29 -2.42 6.34
CA ARG A 67 -28.84 -2.21 6.31
C ARG A 67 -28.10 -3.47 6.78
N LEU A 68 -27.75 -4.34 5.83
CA LEU A 68 -26.97 -5.58 6.06
C LEU A 68 -25.48 -5.31 6.31
N MET A 69 -24.98 -4.10 6.05
CA MET A 69 -23.56 -3.74 6.21
C MET A 69 -23.21 -3.53 7.68
N ARG A 70 -22.25 -4.31 8.20
CA ARG A 70 -21.68 -4.13 9.54
C ARG A 70 -20.68 -2.96 9.55
N VAL A 71 -21.10 -1.79 10.03
CA VAL A 71 -20.20 -0.62 10.21
C VAL A 71 -19.45 -0.73 11.54
N SER A 72 -18.61 -1.76 11.67
CA SER A 72 -17.78 -1.96 12.86
C SER A 72 -16.41 -2.48 12.48
N SER A 73 -15.38 -1.99 13.16
CA SER A 73 -14.02 -2.57 13.10
C SER A 73 -13.80 -3.67 14.14
N SER A 74 -14.85 -4.16 14.82
CA SER A 74 -14.71 -5.16 15.88
C SER A 74 -14.00 -6.45 15.42
N PRO A 75 -14.32 -7.05 14.26
CA PRO A 75 -13.64 -8.29 13.84
C PRO A 75 -12.14 -8.06 13.58
N CYS A 76 -11.78 -6.90 13.01
CA CYS A 76 -10.38 -6.52 12.81
C CYS A 76 -9.68 -6.29 14.15
N ARG A 77 -10.35 -5.67 15.13
CA ARG A 77 -9.78 -5.48 16.47
C ARG A 77 -9.51 -6.81 17.17
N ASP A 78 -10.47 -7.73 17.14
CA ASP A 78 -10.33 -9.05 17.76
C ASP A 78 -9.17 -9.84 17.13
N LEU A 79 -9.02 -9.76 15.80
CA LEU A 79 -7.88 -10.37 15.10
C LEU A 79 -6.55 -9.74 15.55
N LEU A 80 -6.47 -8.41 15.60
CA LEU A 80 -5.24 -7.71 15.99
C LEU A 80 -4.87 -8.01 17.44
N GLU A 81 -5.84 -8.15 18.35
CA GLU A 81 -5.60 -8.56 19.73
C GLU A 81 -4.99 -9.97 19.81
N LYS A 82 -5.53 -10.93 19.06
CA LYS A 82 -4.97 -12.30 18.95
C LYS A 82 -3.55 -12.32 18.37
N LEU A 83 -3.22 -11.34 17.53
CA LEU A 83 -1.88 -11.18 16.94
C LEU A 83 -0.91 -10.38 17.83
N GLY A 84 -1.30 -10.01 19.05
CA GLY A 84 -0.44 -9.24 19.97
C GLY A 84 -0.43 -7.73 19.72
N SER A 85 -1.45 -7.20 19.05
CA SER A 85 -1.61 -5.77 18.73
C SER A 85 -0.44 -5.14 17.96
N PRO A 86 0.04 -5.72 16.84
CA PRO A 86 1.20 -5.22 16.10
C PRO A 86 1.02 -3.76 15.62
N GLN A 87 -0.20 -3.31 15.37
CA GLN A 87 -0.50 -1.93 15.00
C GLN A 87 -0.07 -0.88 16.04
N LYS A 88 0.14 -1.28 17.31
CA LYS A 88 0.57 -0.36 18.38
C LYS A 88 2.07 -0.04 18.33
N THR A 89 2.87 -0.89 17.66
CA THR A 89 4.34 -0.73 17.60
C THR A 89 4.81 -0.16 16.26
N LEU A 90 3.93 -0.08 15.26
CA LEU A 90 4.27 0.42 13.93
C LEU A 90 4.19 1.94 13.87
N ARG A 91 5.25 2.58 13.36
CA ARG A 91 5.20 3.99 12.93
C ARG A 91 4.44 4.07 11.61
N THR A 92 3.25 4.66 11.62
CA THR A 92 2.32 4.60 10.49
C THR A 92 1.94 6.00 10.01
N VAL A 93 1.89 6.18 8.70
CA VAL A 93 1.26 7.34 8.06
C VAL A 93 -0.09 6.90 7.51
N HIS A 94 -1.19 7.46 8.02
CA HIS A 94 -2.54 7.13 7.57
C HIS A 94 -3.00 8.10 6.46
N VAL A 95 -3.30 7.56 5.28
CA VAL A 95 -3.72 8.35 4.10
C VAL A 95 -5.15 7.97 3.71
N THR A 96 -6.04 8.96 3.66
CA THR A 96 -7.44 8.83 3.27
C THR A 96 -7.79 9.78 2.11
N GLY A 97 -9.00 9.65 1.54
CA GLY A 97 -9.52 10.52 0.48
C GLY A 97 -10.08 9.76 -0.73
N SER A 98 -10.87 10.43 -1.56
CA SER A 98 -11.55 9.76 -2.69
C SER A 98 -10.59 9.42 -3.83
N LYS A 99 -9.59 10.27 -4.08
CA LYS A 99 -8.63 10.15 -5.19
C LYS A 99 -7.21 10.33 -4.69
N GLY A 100 -6.24 9.82 -5.44
CA GLY A 100 -4.83 10.10 -5.21
C GLY A 100 -4.15 9.36 -4.04
N LYS A 101 -4.87 8.62 -3.19
CA LYS A 101 -4.28 7.86 -2.05
C LYS A 101 -3.05 7.03 -2.46
N GLY A 102 -3.16 6.27 -3.55
CA GLY A 102 -2.06 5.43 -4.04
C GLY A 102 -0.85 6.25 -4.49
N SER A 103 -1.08 7.33 -5.25
CA SER A 103 -0.02 8.24 -5.69
C SER A 103 0.66 8.93 -4.52
N VAL A 104 -0.12 9.40 -3.53
CA VAL A 104 0.39 10.06 -2.32
C VAL A 104 1.21 9.07 -1.48
N VAL A 105 0.73 7.84 -1.26
CA VAL A 105 1.47 6.80 -0.56
C VAL A 105 2.78 6.47 -1.27
N ALA A 106 2.78 6.38 -2.60
CA ALA A 106 4.00 6.14 -3.38
C ALA A 106 5.04 7.27 -3.21
N LEU A 107 4.59 8.53 -3.19
CA LEU A 107 5.46 9.68 -2.94
C LEU A 107 6.03 9.67 -1.53
N ILE A 108 5.20 9.40 -0.52
CA ILE A 108 5.63 9.32 0.89
C ILE A 108 6.65 8.19 1.07
N ALA A 109 6.35 6.99 0.56
CA ALA A 109 7.26 5.85 0.64
C ALA A 109 8.60 6.15 -0.04
N SER A 110 8.59 6.76 -1.23
CA SER A 110 9.80 7.15 -1.93
C SER A 110 10.65 8.15 -1.14
N ALA A 111 10.02 9.18 -0.55
CA ALA A 111 10.72 10.16 0.27
C ALA A 111 11.34 9.53 1.53
N LEU A 112 10.58 8.67 2.23
CA LEU A 112 11.08 7.99 3.42
C LEU A 112 12.22 7.01 3.09
N GLN A 113 12.13 6.27 1.98
CA GLN A 113 13.20 5.39 1.53
C GLN A 113 14.47 6.16 1.15
N GLN A 114 14.33 7.32 0.50
CA GLN A 114 15.47 8.19 0.16
C GLN A 114 16.21 8.68 1.40
N GLU A 115 15.49 8.91 2.51
CA GLU A 115 16.07 9.27 3.81
C GLU A 115 16.57 8.06 4.61
N GLY A 116 16.60 6.86 4.01
CA GLY A 116 17.13 5.64 4.63
C GLY A 116 16.17 4.91 5.57
N PHE A 117 14.88 5.27 5.60
CA PHE A 117 13.88 4.52 6.37
C PHE A 117 13.50 3.21 5.68
N ARG A 118 13.40 2.13 6.45
CA ARG A 118 12.74 0.90 6.02
C ARG A 118 11.22 1.12 6.08
N THR A 119 10.59 1.12 4.91
CA THR A 119 9.14 1.26 4.72
C THR A 119 8.57 0.09 3.95
#